data_AF-A0A151J8L4-F1
#
_entry.id   AF-A0A151J8L4-F1
#
_cell.length_a   1.000
_cell.length_b   1.000
_cell.length_c   1.000
_cell.angle_alpha   90.00
_cell.angle_beta   90.00
_cell.angle_gamma   90.00
#
_symmetry.space_group_name_H-M   'P 1'
#
loop_
_entity.id
_entity.type
_entity.pdbx_description
1 polymer ?
#
loop_
_entity_poly.entity_id
_entity_poly.type
_entity_poly.pdbx_seq_one_letter_code
_entity_poly.pdbx_strand_id
1 'polypeptide(L)'
;KPRQTHANIRIMNKKCSKPPCIVIPSPDILEERGNFMIDTGSDLNLIKRSVLKEEVKIDTLQTFDLSGITKGRTRTIGIAKLHLFNAEIPFHVVPDTFPIFPDGILGTEFFQSQKATIDYLRKSLIVNGIPYFFHYNEIVTIPARTRKQIYIRIANPEIKYGYVPKLNAGPQVYLGNAVVSNRNGKGHLYVINTSNEDIALAIPTVSIHPFQESDDDSRETVETSLLNDSYEAVEISLPNDSCEIIETSLPNDSCSHT
;
A
#
# COMPACT_ATOMS: atom_id res chain seq x y z
N LYS A 1 -43.42 42.71 -5.51
CA LYS A 1 -42.78 41.56 -6.20
C LYS A 1 -41.34 41.45 -5.70
N PRO A 2 -40.92 40.37 -5.02
CA PRO A 2 -39.53 40.24 -4.60
C PRO A 2 -38.66 39.80 -5.78
N ARG A 3 -37.46 40.41 -5.89
CA ARG A 3 -36.42 40.05 -6.87
C ARG A 3 -35.78 38.73 -6.46
N GLN A 4 -35.92 37.71 -7.30
CA GLN A 4 -35.17 36.46 -7.19
C GLN A 4 -33.73 36.72 -7.62
N THR A 5 -32.79 36.73 -6.68
CA THR A 5 -31.35 36.73 -6.96
C THR A 5 -30.92 35.30 -7.27
N HIS A 6 -30.75 34.99 -8.55
CA HIS A 6 -30.11 33.74 -8.96
C HIS A 6 -28.61 33.84 -8.68
N ALA A 7 -28.14 33.10 -7.68
CA ALA A 7 -26.71 32.90 -7.48
C ALA A 7 -26.19 31.93 -8.56
N ASN A 8 -25.46 32.47 -9.53
CA ASN A 8 -24.73 31.66 -10.51
C ASN A 8 -23.51 31.04 -9.81
N ILE A 9 -23.63 29.80 -9.35
CA ILE A 9 -22.49 29.04 -8.79
C ILE A 9 -21.65 28.55 -9.96
N ARG A 10 -20.58 29.29 -10.27
CA ARG A 10 -19.55 28.88 -11.22
C ARG A 10 -18.60 27.92 -10.51
N ILE A 11 -18.79 26.61 -10.67
CA ILE A 11 -17.85 25.60 -10.17
C ILE A 11 -16.57 25.71 -11.02
N MET A 12 -15.62 26.53 -10.56
CA MET A 12 -14.29 26.57 -11.16
C MET A 12 -13.59 25.25 -10.87
N ASN A 13 -13.06 24.64 -11.94
CA ASN A 13 -12.26 23.41 -11.98
C ASN A 13 -11.72 22.95 -10.62
N LYS A 14 -12.51 22.14 -9.89
CA LYS A 14 -12.02 21.42 -8.72
C LYS A 14 -10.97 20.45 -9.24
N LYS A 15 -9.74 20.53 -8.74
CA LYS A 15 -8.83 19.37 -8.73
C LYS A 15 -9.69 18.19 -8.23
N CYS A 16 -10.04 17.26 -9.11
CA CYS A 16 -10.84 16.12 -8.75
C CYS A 16 -9.97 15.27 -7.83
N SER A 17 -10.18 15.38 -6.52
CA SER A 17 -9.51 14.51 -5.56
C SER A 17 -9.93 13.08 -5.88
N LYS A 18 -8.94 12.18 -6.06
CA LYS A 18 -9.22 10.76 -6.29
C LYS A 18 -10.15 10.24 -5.16
N PRO A 19 -11.18 9.45 -5.49
CA PRO A 19 -12.09 8.92 -4.47
C PRO A 19 -11.31 8.07 -3.45
N PRO A 20 -11.67 8.13 -2.16
CA PRO A 20 -11.00 7.35 -1.13
C PRO A 20 -11.24 5.86 -1.37
N CYS A 21 -10.19 5.04 -1.23
CA CYS A 21 -10.29 3.58 -1.36
C CYS A 21 -9.75 2.90 -0.10
N ILE A 22 -10.18 1.68 0.20
CA ILE A 22 -9.69 0.85 1.32
C ILE A 22 -9.43 -0.58 0.87
N VAL A 23 -8.46 -1.26 1.49
CA VAL A 23 -8.18 -2.68 1.23
C VAL A 23 -8.63 -3.50 2.44
N ILE A 24 -9.59 -4.39 2.23
CA ILE A 24 -10.26 -5.14 3.30
C ILE A 24 -10.07 -6.65 3.09
N PRO A 25 -9.69 -7.41 4.13
CA PRO A 25 -9.64 -8.86 4.04
C PRO A 25 -11.04 -9.46 3.87
N SER A 26 -11.14 -10.51 3.05
CA SER A 26 -12.36 -11.28 2.86
C SER A 26 -12.04 -12.71 2.44
N PRO A 27 -12.65 -13.73 3.09
CA PRO A 27 -12.48 -15.11 2.68
C PRO A 27 -13.13 -15.41 1.31
N ASP A 28 -14.04 -14.55 0.84
CA ASP A 28 -14.80 -14.73 -0.40
C ASP A 28 -14.08 -14.17 -1.64
N ILE A 29 -12.94 -13.48 -1.44
CA ILE A 29 -12.17 -12.82 -2.50
C ILE A 29 -10.93 -13.66 -2.81
N LEU A 30 -10.60 -13.82 -4.10
CA LEU A 30 -9.54 -14.70 -4.59
C LEU A 30 -8.17 -14.42 -3.94
N GLU A 31 -7.79 -13.15 -3.88
CA GLU A 31 -6.54 -12.67 -3.26
C GLU A 31 -6.67 -12.45 -1.75
N GLU A 32 -7.73 -12.99 -1.13
CA GLU A 32 -8.09 -12.86 0.29
C GLU A 32 -8.31 -11.42 0.77
N ARG A 33 -8.22 -10.43 -0.12
CA ARG A 33 -8.40 -9.00 0.14
C ARG A 33 -8.99 -8.32 -1.08
N GLY A 34 -9.93 -7.39 -0.86
CA GLY A 34 -10.53 -6.57 -1.90
C GLY A 34 -10.19 -5.09 -1.74
N ASN A 35 -9.92 -4.42 -2.85
CA ASN A 35 -9.80 -2.98 -2.96
C ASN A 35 -11.16 -2.34 -3.26
N PHE A 36 -11.69 -1.57 -2.33
CA PHE A 36 -13.00 -0.95 -2.45
C PHE A 36 -12.91 0.57 -2.49
N MET A 37 -13.57 1.17 -3.48
CA MET A 37 -13.84 2.60 -3.51
C MET A 37 -14.96 2.94 -2.51
N ILE A 38 -14.79 4.02 -1.76
CA ILE A 38 -15.81 4.57 -0.87
C ILE A 38 -16.56 5.63 -1.68
N ASP A 39 -17.82 5.36 -2.01
CA ASP A 39 -18.60 6.22 -2.90
C ASP A 39 -20.01 6.47 -2.34
N THR A 40 -20.19 7.63 -1.71
CA THR A 40 -21.51 8.08 -1.22
C THR A 40 -22.45 8.49 -2.35
N GLY A 41 -21.98 8.56 -3.60
CA GLY A 41 -22.80 8.80 -4.78
C GLY A 41 -23.37 7.53 -5.40
N SER A 42 -22.93 6.35 -4.95
CA SER A 42 -23.51 5.06 -5.34
C SER A 42 -24.54 4.62 -4.31
N ASP A 43 -25.72 4.19 -4.76
CA ASP A 43 -26.71 3.59 -3.86
C ASP A 43 -26.31 2.16 -3.48
N LEU A 44 -25.81 1.40 -4.47
CA LEU A 44 -25.51 -0.02 -4.35
C LEU A 44 -24.03 -0.28 -4.03
N ASN A 45 -23.78 -1.37 -3.32
CA ASN A 45 -22.46 -1.98 -3.23
C ASN A 45 -22.19 -2.79 -4.50
N LEU A 46 -21.04 -2.58 -5.14
CA LEU A 46 -20.69 -3.24 -6.40
C LEU A 46 -19.39 -4.03 -6.25
N ILE A 47 -19.27 -5.18 -6.92
CA ILE A 47 -18.01 -5.93 -7.00
C ILE A 47 -17.86 -6.60 -8.37
N LYS A 48 -16.65 -6.60 -8.92
CA LYS A 48 -16.36 -7.30 -10.18
C LYS A 48 -16.46 -8.82 -10.00
N ARG A 49 -16.79 -9.54 -11.07
CA ARG A 49 -16.93 -11.00 -11.04
C ARG A 49 -15.59 -11.71 -10.85
N SER A 50 -14.54 -11.20 -11.48
CA SER A 50 -13.20 -11.82 -11.51
C SER A 50 -12.50 -11.87 -10.17
N VAL A 51 -12.90 -11.03 -9.22
CA VAL A 51 -12.27 -10.99 -7.89
C VAL A 51 -12.87 -11.98 -6.90
N LEU A 52 -14.06 -12.50 -7.20
CA LEU A 52 -14.75 -13.47 -6.35
C LEU A 52 -14.17 -14.86 -6.56
N LYS A 53 -14.01 -15.63 -5.48
CA LYS A 53 -13.70 -17.06 -5.57
C LYS A 53 -14.83 -17.81 -6.30
N GLU A 54 -14.50 -18.95 -6.89
CA GLU A 54 -15.47 -19.73 -7.66
C GLU A 54 -16.62 -20.26 -6.79
N GLU A 55 -16.39 -20.49 -5.50
CA GLU A 55 -17.39 -21.05 -4.58
C GLU A 55 -18.43 -20.02 -4.13
N VAL A 56 -18.20 -18.73 -4.39
CA VAL A 56 -19.13 -17.65 -4.01
C VAL A 56 -20.41 -17.77 -4.84
N LYS A 57 -21.52 -18.02 -4.15
CA LYS A 57 -22.84 -18.12 -4.78
C LYS A 57 -23.33 -16.74 -5.21
N ILE A 58 -23.83 -16.66 -6.45
CA ILE A 58 -24.41 -15.45 -7.02
C ILE A 58 -25.89 -15.73 -7.30
N ASP A 59 -26.78 -15.01 -6.61
CA ASP A 59 -28.20 -15.01 -6.92
C ASP A 59 -28.45 -14.15 -8.17
N THR A 60 -28.77 -14.80 -9.28
CA THR A 60 -28.99 -14.15 -10.57
C THR A 60 -30.43 -13.69 -10.79
N LEU A 61 -31.34 -13.94 -9.84
CA LEU A 61 -32.74 -13.50 -9.93
C LEU A 61 -32.88 -12.00 -9.70
N GLN A 62 -31.95 -11.39 -8.96
CA GLN A 62 -31.98 -9.97 -8.63
C GLN A 62 -30.88 -9.24 -9.38
N THR A 63 -31.29 -8.48 -10.41
CA THR A 63 -30.37 -7.68 -11.24
C THR A 63 -30.87 -6.26 -11.40
N PHE A 64 -29.94 -5.32 -11.54
CA PHE A 64 -30.20 -3.90 -11.75
C PHE A 64 -29.48 -3.39 -13.00
N ASP A 65 -30.09 -2.41 -13.66
CA ASP A 65 -29.45 -1.64 -14.73
C ASP A 65 -28.81 -0.39 -14.13
N LEU A 66 -27.49 -0.38 -14.06
CA LEU A 66 -26.69 0.71 -13.51
C LEU A 66 -26.55 1.84 -14.54
N SER A 67 -26.59 3.09 -14.07
CA SER A 67 -26.32 4.28 -14.88
C SER A 67 -25.50 5.29 -14.08
N GLY A 68 -24.90 6.28 -14.74
CA GLY A 68 -24.17 7.38 -14.08
C GLY A 68 -22.65 7.30 -14.14
N ILE A 69 -22.06 6.14 -14.45
CA ILE A 69 -20.59 5.99 -14.63
C ILE A 69 -20.17 6.07 -16.10
N THR A 70 -20.98 5.56 -17.03
CA THR A 70 -20.75 5.68 -18.48
C THR A 70 -21.95 6.28 -19.20
N LYS A 71 -21.77 6.62 -20.48
CA LYS A 71 -22.88 7.01 -21.37
C LYS A 71 -23.88 5.86 -21.62
N GLY A 72 -23.62 4.65 -21.13
CA GLY A 72 -24.48 3.47 -21.28
C GLY A 72 -25.05 2.96 -19.96
N ARG A 73 -25.90 1.92 -20.07
CA ARG A 73 -26.38 1.13 -18.93
C ARG A 73 -25.55 -0.13 -18.81
N THR A 74 -25.14 -0.48 -17.59
CA THR A 74 -24.50 -1.78 -17.32
C THR A 74 -25.40 -2.60 -16.42
N ARG A 75 -25.79 -3.79 -16.87
CA ARG A 75 -26.58 -4.73 -16.07
C ARG A 75 -25.68 -5.47 -15.08
N THR A 76 -26.11 -5.58 -13.83
CA THR A 76 -25.47 -6.45 -12.83
C THR A 76 -25.75 -7.91 -13.16
N ILE A 77 -24.83 -8.81 -12.82
CA ILE A 77 -24.97 -10.26 -13.00
C ILE A 77 -25.91 -10.87 -11.94
N GLY A 78 -25.88 -10.34 -10.72
CA GLY A 78 -26.66 -10.85 -9.60
C GLY A 78 -26.21 -10.26 -8.28
N ILE A 79 -26.60 -10.88 -7.16
CA ILE A 79 -26.16 -10.52 -5.81
C ILE A 79 -25.29 -11.63 -5.23
N ALA A 80 -24.13 -11.25 -4.70
CA ALA A 80 -23.29 -12.10 -3.86
C ALA A 80 -23.26 -11.53 -2.44
N LYS A 81 -23.17 -12.41 -1.45
CA LYS A 81 -22.98 -12.02 -0.06
C LYS A 81 -21.53 -12.26 0.34
N LEU A 82 -20.85 -11.21 0.80
CA LEU A 82 -19.43 -11.25 1.14
C LEU A 82 -19.22 -10.99 2.61
N HIS A 83 -18.29 -11.71 3.21
CA HIS A 83 -17.83 -11.52 4.58
C HIS A 83 -16.76 -10.43 4.62
N LEU A 84 -17.16 -9.25 5.07
CA LEU A 84 -16.33 -8.07 5.21
C LEU A 84 -16.65 -7.41 6.56
N PHE A 85 -15.65 -6.83 7.23
CA PHE A 85 -15.87 -6.11 8.50
C PHE A 85 -16.55 -6.95 9.60
N ASN A 86 -16.33 -8.28 9.59
CA ASN A 86 -17.02 -9.26 10.45
C ASN A 86 -18.55 -9.28 10.26
N ALA A 87 -19.05 -8.93 9.08
CA ALA A 87 -20.45 -8.98 8.71
C ALA A 87 -20.63 -9.60 7.32
N GLU A 88 -21.80 -10.19 7.08
CA GLU A 88 -22.22 -10.62 5.75
C GLU A 88 -22.89 -9.42 5.04
N ILE A 89 -22.31 -8.97 3.93
CA ILE A 89 -22.71 -7.74 3.24
C ILE A 89 -23.12 -8.09 1.80
N PRO A 90 -24.30 -7.65 1.33
CA PRO A 90 -24.72 -7.86 -0.05
C PRO A 90 -23.95 -6.95 -1.01
N PHE A 91 -23.51 -7.53 -2.12
CA PHE A 91 -22.88 -6.85 -3.25
C PHE A 91 -23.54 -7.25 -4.55
N HIS A 92 -23.84 -6.26 -5.38
CA HIS A 92 -24.18 -6.49 -6.77
C HIS A 92 -22.94 -6.82 -7.58
N VAL A 93 -22.95 -8.00 -8.20
CA VAL A 93 -21.85 -8.45 -9.04
C VAL A 93 -21.97 -7.76 -10.40
N VAL A 94 -20.89 -7.14 -10.87
CA VAL A 94 -20.80 -6.51 -12.18
C VAL A 94 -19.82 -7.24 -13.08
N PRO A 95 -19.97 -7.15 -14.42
CA PRO A 95 -18.96 -7.67 -15.34
C PRO A 95 -17.59 -7.01 -15.13
N ASP A 96 -16.52 -7.71 -15.47
CA ASP A 96 -15.15 -7.21 -15.26
C ASP A 96 -14.81 -6.02 -16.15
N THR A 97 -15.57 -5.82 -17.21
CA THR A 97 -15.52 -4.64 -18.08
C THR A 97 -16.11 -3.38 -17.41
N PHE A 98 -16.64 -3.47 -16.19
CA PHE A 98 -17.17 -2.32 -15.46
C PHE A 98 -16.04 -1.31 -15.17
N PRO A 99 -16.20 -0.03 -15.54
CA PRO A 99 -15.08 0.90 -15.69
C PRO A 99 -14.71 1.59 -14.37
N ILE A 100 -14.34 0.80 -13.38
CA ILE A 100 -13.73 1.26 -12.14
C ILE A 100 -12.34 0.65 -12.03
N PHE A 101 -11.41 1.38 -11.42
CA PHE A 101 -10.09 0.82 -11.14
C PHE A 101 -10.13 -0.19 -9.98
N PRO A 102 -10.75 0.11 -8.81
CA PRO A 102 -10.83 -0.84 -7.71
C PRO A 102 -11.64 -2.10 -8.05
N ASP A 103 -11.63 -3.06 -7.13
CA ASP A 103 -12.36 -4.33 -7.26
C ASP A 103 -13.86 -4.13 -7.07
N GLY A 104 -14.23 -3.16 -6.24
CA GLY A 104 -15.61 -2.84 -5.94
C GLY A 104 -15.85 -1.43 -5.43
N ILE A 105 -17.12 -1.15 -5.13
CA ILE A 105 -17.64 0.09 -4.57
C ILE A 105 -18.41 -0.24 -3.29
N LEU A 106 -18.14 0.49 -2.21
CA LEU A 106 -19.00 0.59 -1.04
C LEU A 106 -19.92 1.80 -1.23
N GLY A 107 -21.20 1.50 -1.44
CA GLY A 107 -22.24 2.49 -1.64
C GLY A 107 -22.94 2.91 -0.35
N THR A 108 -23.98 3.72 -0.51
CA THR A 108 -24.83 4.24 0.57
C THR A 108 -25.49 3.12 1.37
N GLU A 109 -25.88 2.02 0.73
CA GLU A 109 -26.39 0.83 1.40
C GLU A 109 -25.43 0.29 2.47
N PHE A 110 -24.13 0.20 2.17
CA PHE A 110 -23.12 -0.19 3.15
C PHE A 110 -23.01 0.83 4.30
N PHE A 111 -22.93 2.13 3.99
CA PHE A 111 -22.76 3.16 5.03
C PHE A 111 -23.92 3.18 6.02
N GLN A 112 -25.15 3.01 5.52
CA GLN A 112 -26.35 2.94 6.35
C GLN A 112 -26.42 1.66 7.17
N SER A 113 -26.21 0.50 6.54
CA SER A 113 -26.32 -0.81 7.23
C SER A 113 -25.25 -1.02 8.30
N GLN A 114 -24.01 -0.59 8.03
CA GLN A 114 -22.88 -0.76 8.94
C GLN A 114 -22.63 0.45 9.85
N LYS A 115 -23.47 1.49 9.76
CA LYS A 115 -23.30 2.77 10.48
C LYS A 115 -21.88 3.34 10.33
N ALA A 116 -21.31 3.18 9.14
CA ALA A 116 -19.92 3.50 8.89
C ALA A 116 -19.72 5.02 8.73
N THR A 117 -18.58 5.51 9.22
CA THR A 117 -18.23 6.94 9.20
C THR A 117 -16.99 7.18 8.37
N ILE A 118 -17.05 8.15 7.45
CA ILE A 118 -15.91 8.59 6.66
C ILE A 118 -15.19 9.71 7.42
N ASP A 119 -14.01 9.43 7.96
CA ASP A 119 -13.17 10.42 8.65
C ASP A 119 -12.07 10.92 7.70
N TYR A 120 -12.33 12.08 7.07
CA TYR A 120 -11.35 12.69 6.17
C TYR A 120 -10.13 13.28 6.89
N LEU A 121 -10.26 13.68 8.16
CA LEU A 121 -9.14 14.20 8.94
C LEU A 121 -8.13 13.09 9.20
N ARG A 122 -8.60 11.92 9.63
CA ARG A 122 -7.78 10.72 9.86
C ARG A 122 -7.54 9.89 8.61
N LYS A 123 -8.16 10.27 7.48
CA LYS A 123 -8.12 9.54 6.21
C LYS A 123 -8.49 8.08 6.39
N SER A 124 -9.63 7.80 7.01
CA SER A 124 -10.09 6.43 7.28
C SER A 124 -11.60 6.29 7.17
N LEU A 125 -12.04 5.07 6.89
CA LEU A 125 -13.41 4.62 7.09
C LEU A 125 -13.48 3.96 8.46
N ILE A 126 -14.37 4.40 9.32
CA ILE A 126 -14.60 3.82 10.63
C ILE A 126 -15.83 2.92 10.55
N VAL A 127 -15.64 1.63 10.85
CA VAL A 127 -16.72 0.63 10.88
C VAL A 127 -16.64 -0.10 12.21
N ASN A 128 -17.73 -0.15 12.96
CA ASN A 128 -17.76 -0.78 14.30
C ASN A 128 -16.63 -0.28 15.25
N GLY A 129 -16.26 1.00 15.14
CA GLY A 129 -15.17 1.61 15.92
C GLY A 129 -13.76 1.32 15.41
N ILE A 130 -13.61 0.47 14.38
CA ILE A 130 -12.31 0.09 13.80
C ILE A 130 -12.00 1.00 12.60
N PRO A 131 -10.82 1.66 12.56
CA PRO A 131 -10.42 2.48 11.43
C PRO A 131 -9.78 1.65 10.30
N TYR A 132 -10.25 1.87 9.07
CA TYR A 132 -9.69 1.36 7.83
C TYR A 132 -9.15 2.51 7.00
N PHE A 133 -7.82 2.64 6.94
CA PHE A 133 -7.19 3.82 6.34
C PHE A 133 -7.35 3.86 4.83
N PHE A 134 -7.66 5.04 4.32
CA PHE A 134 -7.69 5.32 2.90
C PHE A 134 -6.31 5.04 2.32
N HIS A 135 -6.29 4.23 1.27
CA HIS A 135 -5.21 4.19 0.33
C HIS A 135 -5.68 4.87 -0.95
N TYR A 136 -4.77 5.62 -1.52
CA TYR A 136 -4.90 6.06 -2.90
C TYR A 136 -3.98 5.11 -3.67
N ASN A 137 -4.40 4.66 -4.85
CA ASN A 137 -3.56 3.93 -5.80
C ASN A 137 -2.46 4.87 -6.28
N GLU A 138 -1.52 5.07 -5.36
CA GLU A 138 -0.25 5.70 -5.55
C GLU A 138 0.59 4.64 -6.21
N ILE A 139 0.85 4.90 -7.48
CA ILE A 139 1.76 4.11 -8.26
C ILE A 139 3.08 4.85 -8.20
N VAL A 140 4.12 4.11 -7.86
CA VAL A 140 5.48 4.58 -7.96
C VAL A 140 6.12 3.85 -9.13
N THR A 141 6.72 4.62 -10.04
CA THR A 141 7.59 4.07 -11.07
C THR A 141 8.94 3.70 -10.45
N ILE A 142 9.35 2.45 -10.64
CA ILE A 142 10.67 1.92 -10.28
C ILE A 142 11.44 1.75 -11.59
N PRO A 143 12.46 2.60 -11.85
CA PRO A 143 13.19 2.50 -13.09
C PRO A 143 13.88 1.15 -13.27
N ALA A 144 14.10 0.75 -14.51
CA ALA A 144 14.87 -0.45 -14.85
C ALA A 144 16.21 -0.51 -14.10
N ARG A 145 16.60 -1.70 -13.63
CA ARG A 145 17.91 -1.94 -12.99
C ARG A 145 18.22 -1.01 -11.80
N THR A 146 17.22 -0.61 -11.01
CA THR A 146 17.42 0.27 -9.85
C THR A 146 17.08 -0.38 -8.51
N ARG A 147 17.71 0.17 -7.46
CA ARG A 147 17.26 0.06 -6.07
C ARG A 147 16.70 1.41 -5.65
N LYS A 148 15.45 1.45 -5.20
CA LYS A 148 14.76 2.68 -4.79
C LYS A 148 14.13 2.50 -3.42
N GLN A 149 14.22 3.52 -2.57
CA GLN A 149 13.47 3.52 -1.33
C GLN A 149 12.03 3.96 -1.61
N ILE A 150 11.07 3.18 -1.11
CA ILE A 150 9.65 3.50 -1.13
C ILE A 150 9.10 3.42 0.29
N TYR A 151 7.90 3.93 0.47
CA TYR A 151 7.13 3.62 1.68
C TYR A 151 6.04 2.61 1.34
N ILE A 152 5.61 1.86 2.35
CA ILE A 152 4.44 0.99 2.37
C ILE A 152 3.47 1.49 3.45
N ARG A 153 2.19 1.15 3.33
CA ARG A 153 1.19 1.47 4.37
C ARG A 153 1.14 0.33 5.38
N ILE A 154 1.03 0.65 6.66
CA ILE A 154 0.95 -0.34 7.74
C ILE A 154 -0.51 -0.58 8.10
N ALA A 155 -0.95 -1.84 8.06
CA ALA A 155 -2.33 -2.25 8.32
C ALA A 155 -2.66 -2.29 9.83
N ASN A 156 -1.66 -2.51 10.67
CA ASN A 156 -1.76 -2.64 12.12
C ASN A 156 -0.96 -1.50 12.81
N PRO A 157 -1.53 -0.29 12.88
CA PRO A 157 -0.82 0.92 13.32
C PRO A 157 -0.32 0.87 14.78
N GLU A 158 -0.89 -0.02 15.59
CA GLU A 158 -0.50 -0.26 16.98
C GLU A 158 0.89 -0.91 17.11
N ILE A 159 1.34 -1.64 16.08
CA ILE A 159 2.66 -2.27 16.06
C ILE A 159 3.71 -1.24 15.62
N LYS A 160 4.65 -0.90 16.51
CA LYS A 160 5.69 0.11 16.26
C LYS A 160 6.87 -0.43 15.44
N TYR A 161 7.28 -1.67 15.66
CA TYR A 161 8.41 -2.30 14.98
C TYR A 161 8.12 -3.78 14.75
N GLY A 162 8.70 -4.34 13.69
CA GLY A 162 8.65 -5.77 13.43
C GLY A 162 9.09 -6.13 12.02
N TYR A 163 8.81 -7.34 11.61
CA TYR A 163 9.22 -7.90 10.33
C TYR A 163 8.12 -7.78 9.27
N VAL A 164 8.53 -7.41 8.05
CA VAL A 164 7.70 -7.48 6.84
C VAL A 164 8.28 -8.57 5.94
N PRO A 165 7.50 -9.64 5.62
CA PRO A 165 7.96 -10.71 4.74
C PRO A 165 8.11 -10.22 3.30
N LYS A 166 8.69 -11.06 2.44
CA LYS A 166 8.76 -10.81 1.00
C LYS A 166 7.35 -10.59 0.45
N LEU A 167 7.19 -9.50 -0.27
CA LEU A 167 5.94 -9.16 -0.95
C LEU A 167 6.04 -9.58 -2.42
N ASN A 168 4.93 -10.04 -2.97
CA ASN A 168 4.83 -10.25 -4.41
C ASN A 168 4.70 -8.90 -5.11
N ALA A 169 5.79 -8.46 -5.75
CA ALA A 169 5.86 -7.21 -6.51
C ALA A 169 6.01 -7.44 -8.02
N GLY A 170 5.80 -8.68 -8.47
CA GLY A 170 5.98 -9.12 -9.85
C GLY A 170 7.35 -9.76 -10.13
N PRO A 171 7.52 -10.35 -11.33
CA PRO A 171 8.77 -10.98 -11.74
C PRO A 171 9.92 -9.97 -11.73
N GLN A 172 11.10 -10.40 -11.28
CA GLN A 172 12.31 -9.55 -11.27
C GLN A 172 12.18 -8.29 -10.38
N VAL A 173 11.24 -8.27 -9.43
CA VAL A 173 11.12 -7.21 -8.43
C VAL A 173 11.23 -7.80 -7.03
N TYR A 174 12.15 -7.27 -6.23
CA TYR A 174 12.30 -7.63 -4.82
C TYR A 174 11.77 -6.52 -3.93
N LEU A 175 10.87 -6.87 -3.02
CA LEU A 175 10.29 -5.98 -2.02
C LEU A 175 9.98 -6.78 -0.74
N GLY A 176 10.26 -6.21 0.43
CA GLY A 176 10.03 -6.86 1.73
C GLY A 176 11.28 -7.59 2.26
N ASN A 177 11.07 -8.62 3.07
CA ASN A 177 12.12 -9.29 3.85
C ASN A 177 12.97 -8.30 4.66
N ALA A 178 12.30 -7.46 5.45
CA ALA A 178 12.99 -6.41 6.18
C ALA A 178 12.33 -6.13 7.52
N VAL A 179 13.15 -5.67 8.47
CA VAL A 179 12.68 -5.04 9.69
C VAL A 179 12.23 -3.63 9.37
N VAL A 180 11.03 -3.27 9.84
CA VAL A 180 10.39 -2.01 9.53
C VAL A 180 9.91 -1.35 10.82
N SER A 181 10.14 -0.04 10.92
CA SER A 181 9.48 0.81 11.91
C SER A 181 8.23 1.43 11.32
N ASN A 182 7.11 1.35 12.02
CA ASN A 182 5.89 2.06 11.70
C ASN A 182 6.01 3.51 12.20
N ARG A 183 6.07 4.46 11.25
CA ARG A 183 6.07 5.89 11.51
C ARG A 183 4.81 6.49 10.92
N ASN A 184 3.83 6.79 11.76
CA ASN A 184 2.54 7.38 11.37
C ASN A 184 1.79 6.55 10.30
N GLY A 185 1.71 5.22 10.49
CA GLY A 185 1.04 4.31 9.56
C GLY A 185 1.83 3.99 8.28
N LYS A 186 3.12 4.35 8.25
CA LYS A 186 4.02 4.08 7.11
C LYS A 186 5.27 3.33 7.55
N GLY A 187 5.63 2.33 6.74
CA GLY A 187 6.92 1.65 6.80
C GLY A 187 7.76 2.02 5.58
N HIS A 188 9.09 2.02 5.67
CA HIS A 188 9.96 2.29 4.53
C HIS A 188 10.74 1.03 4.14
N LEU A 189 10.77 0.73 2.85
CA LEU A 189 11.43 -0.44 2.28
C LEU A 189 12.25 -0.05 1.06
N TYR A 190 13.27 -0.84 0.77
CA TYR A 190 13.88 -0.81 -0.56
C TYR A 190 13.12 -1.76 -1.48
N VAL A 191 12.84 -1.28 -2.68
CA VAL A 191 12.45 -2.10 -3.82
C VAL A 191 13.62 -2.18 -4.79
N ILE A 192 13.88 -3.37 -5.33
CA ILE A 192 14.91 -3.61 -6.32
C ILE A 192 14.24 -4.14 -7.58
N ASN A 193 14.29 -3.37 -8.66
CA ASN A 193 13.88 -3.81 -9.99
C ASN A 193 15.11 -4.34 -10.73
N THR A 194 15.15 -5.65 -10.98
CA THR A 194 16.24 -6.29 -11.74
C THR A 194 15.89 -6.45 -13.22
N SER A 195 14.75 -5.99 -13.70
CA SER A 195 14.38 -6.05 -15.12
C SER A 195 15.03 -4.91 -15.93
N ASN A 196 14.93 -5.03 -17.26
CA ASN A 196 15.36 -3.99 -18.21
C ASN A 196 14.29 -2.91 -18.46
N GLU A 197 13.13 -3.01 -17.83
CA GLU A 197 12.00 -2.10 -18.06
C GLU A 197 11.61 -1.37 -16.77
N ASP A 198 11.02 -0.20 -16.93
CA ASP A 198 10.41 0.53 -15.82
C ASP A 198 9.15 -0.20 -15.35
N ILE A 199 8.99 -0.32 -14.03
CA ILE A 199 7.85 -1.03 -13.44
C ILE A 199 6.99 -0.05 -12.65
N ALA A 200 5.69 -0.10 -12.91
CA ALA A 200 4.68 0.58 -12.13
C ALA A 200 4.30 -0.26 -10.90
N LEU A 201 4.73 0.15 -9.72
CA LEU A 201 4.42 -0.53 -8.46
C LEU A 201 3.35 0.23 -7.70
N ALA A 202 2.22 -0.40 -7.40
CA ALA A 202 1.24 0.12 -6.45
C ALA A 202 1.81 0.07 -5.03
N ILE A 203 1.69 1.15 -4.25
CA ILE A 203 2.14 1.16 -2.85
C ILE A 203 1.28 0.19 -2.02
N PRO A 204 1.85 -0.91 -1.50
CA PRO A 204 1.08 -1.94 -0.81
C PRO A 204 0.73 -1.54 0.63
N THR A 205 -0.33 -2.16 1.15
CA THR A 205 -0.72 -2.11 2.57
C THR A 205 -0.41 -3.45 3.23
N VAL A 206 0.42 -3.45 4.27
CA VAL A 206 1.06 -4.66 4.81
C VAL A 206 0.95 -4.68 6.33
N SER A 207 0.74 -5.85 6.91
CA SER A 207 0.80 -6.06 8.36
C SER A 207 2.25 -6.30 8.80
N ILE A 208 2.67 -5.67 9.89
CA ILE A 208 3.96 -5.95 10.54
C ILE A 208 3.80 -7.17 11.45
N HIS A 209 4.71 -8.14 11.33
CA HIS A 209 4.82 -9.24 12.27
C HIS A 209 5.65 -8.79 13.48
N PRO A 210 5.07 -8.76 14.70
CA PRO A 210 5.83 -8.42 15.90
C PRO A 210 6.95 -9.43 16.14
N PHE A 211 8.03 -8.99 16.79
CA PHE A 211 9.03 -9.93 17.30
C PHE A 211 8.44 -10.72 18.46
N GLN A 212 8.78 -12.00 18.56
CA GLN A 212 8.50 -12.78 19.76
C GLN A 212 9.47 -12.31 20.84
N GLU A 213 8.96 -11.88 21.99
CA GLU A 213 9.77 -11.72 23.19
C GLU A 213 10.07 -13.13 23.71
N SER A 214 11.35 -13.51 23.72
CA SER A 214 11.81 -14.70 24.43
C SER A 214 12.02 -14.32 25.90
N ASP A 215 11.35 -15.01 26.81
CA ASP A 215 11.49 -14.84 28.27
C ASP A 215 12.82 -15.43 28.81
N ASP A 216 13.93 -15.29 28.09
CA ASP A 216 15.26 -15.70 28.58
C ASP A 216 16.00 -14.49 29.16
N ASP A 217 15.64 -14.13 30.39
CA ASP A 217 16.40 -13.20 31.24
C ASP A 217 17.48 -13.93 32.08
N SER A 218 18.11 -14.96 31.49
CA SER A 218 19.32 -15.56 32.07
C SER A 218 20.55 -14.83 31.51
N ARG A 219 20.95 -13.75 32.18
CA ARG A 219 22.27 -13.17 31.99
C ARG A 219 23.34 -14.14 32.50
N GLU A 220 23.75 -15.11 31.67
CA GLU A 220 25.01 -15.80 31.90
C GLU A 220 26.16 -14.82 31.60
N THR A 221 26.79 -14.39 32.67
CA THR A 221 28.04 -13.64 32.61
C THR A 221 29.12 -14.64 32.19
N VAL A 222 29.60 -14.55 30.95
CA VAL A 222 30.70 -15.39 30.50
C VAL A 222 31.96 -14.94 31.22
N GLU A 223 32.35 -15.65 32.28
CA GLU A 223 33.68 -15.56 32.86
C GLU A 223 34.70 -16.05 31.83
N THR A 224 35.46 -15.13 31.26
CA THR A 224 36.64 -15.44 30.47
C THR A 224 37.76 -15.90 31.41
N SER A 225 37.89 -17.21 31.60
CA SER A 225 39.13 -17.78 32.15
C SER A 225 39.50 -19.09 31.45
N LEU A 226 40.61 -19.00 30.70
CA LEU A 226 41.57 -20.04 30.37
C LEU A 226 41.21 -21.07 29.28
N LEU A 227 41.52 -20.71 28.03
CA LEU A 227 42.30 -21.58 27.14
C LEU A 227 43.39 -20.73 26.46
N ASN A 228 44.52 -20.60 27.16
CA ASN A 228 45.80 -20.35 26.53
C ASN A 228 46.30 -21.70 26.01
N ASP A 229 46.42 -21.85 24.70
CA ASP A 229 47.49 -22.65 24.10
C ASP A 229 47.96 -21.96 22.81
N SER A 230 49.02 -21.18 23.01
CA SER A 230 50.11 -20.81 22.10
C SER A 230 49.90 -20.85 20.58
N TYR A 231 49.87 -19.67 19.96
CA TYR A 231 50.55 -19.44 18.67
C TYR A 231 51.26 -18.08 18.70
N GLU A 232 52.56 -18.10 18.39
CA GLU A 232 53.47 -16.96 18.44
C GLU A 232 53.13 -15.87 17.41
N ALA A 233 53.37 -14.63 17.78
CA ALA A 233 53.34 -13.48 16.89
C ALA A 233 54.56 -13.49 15.96
N VAL A 234 54.31 -13.42 14.66
CA VAL A 234 55.30 -12.98 13.66
C VAL A 234 54.73 -11.74 12.98
N GLU A 235 55.28 -10.57 13.32
CA GLU A 235 55.12 -9.36 12.51
C GLU A 235 55.84 -9.57 11.17
N ILE A 236 55.11 -9.44 10.06
CA ILE A 236 55.73 -9.13 8.77
C ILE A 236 54.95 -8.01 8.10
N SER A 237 55.65 -6.89 7.98
CA SER A 237 55.41 -5.65 7.25
C SER A 237 54.69 -5.79 5.90
N LEU A 238 53.69 -4.92 5.70
CA LEU A 238 53.00 -4.70 4.42
C LEU A 238 53.98 -4.18 3.35
N PRO A 239 54.00 -4.76 2.14
CA PRO A 239 54.62 -4.12 0.99
C PRO A 239 53.69 -3.03 0.42
N ASN A 240 54.27 -1.85 0.22
CA ASN A 240 53.76 -0.82 -0.68
C ASN A 240 53.46 -1.41 -2.05
N ASP A 241 52.27 -1.13 -2.59
CA ASP A 241 52.10 -1.04 -4.03
C ASP A 241 51.33 0.23 -4.39
N SER A 242 52.04 1.03 -5.16
CA SER A 242 51.73 2.34 -5.72
C SER A 242 50.70 2.27 -6.84
N CYS A 243 49.74 3.21 -6.82
CA CYS A 243 49.16 3.76 -8.05
C CYS A 243 48.96 5.27 -7.86
N GLU A 244 49.86 6.04 -8.46
CA GLU A 244 49.86 7.49 -8.54
C GLU A 244 48.65 8.01 -9.33
N ILE A 245 48.02 9.06 -8.80
CA ILE A 245 47.08 9.90 -9.53
C ILE A 245 47.91 10.90 -10.35
N ILE A 246 47.79 10.82 -11.68
CA ILE A 246 48.28 11.86 -12.58
C ILE A 246 47.25 12.99 -12.59
N GLU A 247 47.53 14.08 -11.87
CA GLU A 247 46.91 15.38 -12.15
C GLU A 247 47.83 16.19 -13.06
N THR A 248 47.33 16.53 -14.26
CA THR A 248 47.95 17.51 -15.15
C THR A 248 47.45 18.92 -14.83
N SER A 249 48.36 19.87 -14.99
CA SER A 249 48.46 21.17 -14.33
C SER A 249 47.92 22.39 -15.13
N LEU A 250 47.26 23.30 -14.39
CA LEU A 250 47.41 24.79 -14.31
C LEU A 250 47.04 25.73 -15.50
N PRO A 251 46.93 27.08 -15.32
CA PRO A 251 47.04 27.90 -14.09
C PRO A 251 45.90 28.94 -13.87
N ASN A 252 45.79 29.48 -12.65
CA ASN A 252 45.30 30.83 -12.42
C ASN A 252 46.43 31.65 -11.80
N ASP A 253 47.00 32.57 -12.59
CA ASP A 253 47.90 33.59 -12.10
C ASP A 253 47.13 34.61 -11.27
N SER A 254 47.61 34.83 -10.05
CA SER A 254 47.36 36.07 -9.32
C SER A 254 48.72 36.65 -8.96
N CYS A 255 48.99 37.86 -9.46
CA CYS A 255 50.16 38.65 -9.10
C CYS A 255 49.67 39.85 -8.29
N SER A 256 50.26 40.05 -7.12
CA SER A 256 50.14 41.26 -6.31
C SER A 256 51.51 41.90 -6.18
N HIS A 257 51.64 43.17 -6.57
CA HIS A 257 52.20 44.29 -5.79
C HIS A 257 52.64 45.43 -6.72
N THR A 258 52.20 46.65 -6.35
CA THR A 258 52.75 47.99 -6.66
C THR A 258 52.91 48.41 -8.13
#